data_AF-A0A1Q6HSZ2-F1
#
_entry.id   AF-A0A1Q6HSZ2-F1
#
_cell.length_a   1.000
_cell.length_b   1.000
_cell.length_c   1.000
_cell.angle_alpha   90.00
_cell.angle_beta   90.00
_cell.angle_gamma   90.00
#
_symmetry.space_group_name_H-M   'P 1'
#
loop_
_entity.id
_entity.type
_entity.pdbx_description
1 polymer ?
#
loop_
_entity_poly.entity_id
_entity_poly.type
_entity_poly.pdbx_seq_one_letter_code
_entity_poly.pdbx_strand_id
1 'polypeptide(L)'
;MGERNANTYVGDSMVAEDIAIESLMYYWENRGKLASDSNVPAYILTVIKHKCLNYLQRLRTREEIVEYLKDCDTWELNLRIATLEACNPEKLFSDELQSLVDKALETLPEQTRDIFVRSRYNNQSHKEIAVALGISTKTVEFHITKALKVLRVALKDYFPLLAFLPKFFC
;
A
#
# COMPACT_ATOMS: atom_id res chain seq x y z
N MET A 1 -45.86 21.92 14.11
CA MET A 1 -44.90 23.04 14.07
C MET A 1 -43.51 22.66 14.61
N GLY A 2 -43.41 21.84 15.65
CA GLY A 2 -42.12 21.37 16.16
C GLY A 2 -41.32 20.51 15.18
N GLU A 3 -41.96 19.50 14.56
CA GLU A 3 -41.34 18.57 13.60
C GLU A 3 -40.70 19.29 12.40
N ARG A 4 -41.43 20.21 11.74
CA ARG A 4 -40.88 21.00 10.61
C ARG A 4 -39.60 21.76 11.00
N ASN A 5 -39.55 22.34 12.20
CA ASN A 5 -38.36 23.03 12.69
C ASN A 5 -37.23 22.05 13.01
N ALA A 6 -37.53 20.91 13.65
CA ALA A 6 -36.52 19.88 13.89
C ALA A 6 -35.93 19.36 12.57
N ASN A 7 -36.77 19.12 11.56
CA ASN A 7 -36.38 18.59 10.26
C ASN A 7 -35.46 19.54 9.50
N THR A 8 -35.64 20.86 9.63
CA THR A 8 -34.68 21.84 9.07
C THR A 8 -33.27 21.73 9.65
N TYR A 9 -33.10 21.14 10.84
CA TYR A 9 -31.80 20.92 11.45
C TYR A 9 -31.23 19.53 11.16
N VAL A 10 -32.04 18.47 11.30
CA VAL A 10 -31.54 17.09 11.26
C VAL A 10 -31.66 16.42 9.89
N GLY A 11 -32.51 16.92 8.99
CA GLY A 11 -32.68 16.41 7.63
C GLY A 11 -33.29 15.00 7.52
N ASP A 12 -33.67 14.39 8.65
CA ASP A 12 -34.34 13.10 8.74
C ASP A 12 -35.71 13.28 9.39
N SER A 13 -36.77 12.92 8.65
CA SER A 13 -38.15 13.13 9.07
C SER A 13 -38.52 12.34 10.33
N MET A 14 -38.00 11.12 10.48
CA MET A 14 -38.33 10.23 11.59
C MET A 14 -37.64 10.74 12.87
N VAL A 15 -36.38 11.13 12.76
CA VAL A 15 -35.63 11.74 13.87
C VAL A 15 -36.23 13.10 14.26
N ALA A 16 -36.67 13.89 13.28
CA ALA A 16 -37.31 15.18 13.52
C ALA A 16 -38.63 15.03 14.29
N GLU A 17 -39.41 14.00 13.96
CA GLU A 17 -40.65 13.66 14.67
C GLU A 17 -40.35 13.26 16.12
N ASP A 18 -39.40 12.34 16.33
CA ASP A 18 -38.99 11.91 17.67
C ASP A 18 -38.52 13.09 18.53
N ILE A 19 -37.65 13.95 18.00
CA ILE A 19 -37.18 15.15 18.71
C ILE A 19 -38.34 16.08 19.06
N ALA A 20 -39.32 16.25 18.17
CA ALA A 20 -40.48 17.10 18.43
C ALA A 20 -41.35 16.52 19.55
N ILE A 21 -41.60 15.20 19.54
CA ILE A 21 -42.36 14.50 20.58
C ILE A 21 -41.63 14.61 21.91
N GLU A 22 -40.33 14.29 21.95
CA GLU A 22 -39.51 14.40 23.16
C GLU A 22 -39.47 15.83 23.72
N SER A 23 -39.44 16.84 22.85
CA SER A 23 -39.43 18.25 23.27
C SER A 23 -40.75 18.65 23.93
N LEU A 24 -41.88 18.14 23.41
CA LEU A 24 -43.20 18.35 24.00
C LEU A 24 -43.36 17.62 25.33
N MET A 25 -42.88 16.38 25.43
CA MET A 25 -42.86 15.62 26.68
C MET A 25 -42.02 16.34 27.74
N TYR A 26 -40.81 16.77 27.37
CA TYR A 26 -39.93 17.54 28.25
C TYR A 26 -40.59 18.83 28.75
N TYR A 27 -41.27 19.56 27.87
CA TYR A 27 -42.05 20.72 28.28
C TYR A 27 -43.17 20.33 29.26
N TRP A 28 -43.94 19.29 28.96
CA TRP A 28 -45.06 18.86 29.80
C TRP A 28 -44.63 18.55 31.24
N GLU A 29 -43.47 17.89 31.40
CA GLU A 29 -42.89 17.56 32.70
C GLU A 29 -42.35 18.79 33.45
N ASN A 30 -41.89 19.81 32.73
CA ASN A 30 -41.20 20.97 33.34
C ASN A 30 -42.04 22.25 33.37
N ARG A 31 -43.26 22.25 32.81
CA ARG A 31 -44.13 23.44 32.74
C ARG A 31 -44.44 24.09 34.09
N GLY A 32 -44.46 23.32 35.17
CA GLY A 32 -44.70 23.85 36.53
C GLY A 32 -43.56 24.71 37.09
N LYS A 33 -42.38 24.69 36.43
CA LYS A 33 -41.20 25.51 36.79
C LYS A 33 -41.10 26.80 35.98
N LEU A 34 -41.98 26.99 35.00
CA LEU A 34 -42.00 28.17 34.13
C LEU A 34 -42.75 29.31 34.83
N ALA A 35 -42.24 30.54 34.67
CA ALA A 35 -42.93 31.73 35.14
C ALA A 35 -44.24 31.93 34.35
N SER A 36 -45.24 32.52 34.99
CA SER A 36 -46.59 32.70 34.44
C SER A 36 -46.64 33.51 33.13
N ASP A 37 -45.63 34.32 32.87
CA ASP A 37 -45.44 35.17 31.70
C ASP A 37 -44.52 34.56 30.61
N SER A 38 -44.14 33.28 30.78
CA SER A 38 -43.22 32.60 29.84
C SER A 38 -43.83 32.43 28.45
N ASN A 39 -43.03 32.70 27.41
CA ASN A 39 -43.40 32.39 26.03
C ASN A 39 -43.18 30.89 25.75
N VAL A 40 -44.25 30.11 25.93
CA VAL A 40 -44.25 28.65 25.75
C VAL A 40 -43.77 28.22 24.34
N PRO A 41 -44.26 28.80 23.23
CA PRO A 41 -43.73 28.49 21.90
C PRO A 41 -42.22 28.70 21.76
N ALA A 42 -41.69 29.82 22.29
CA ALA A 42 -40.26 30.09 22.26
C ALA A 42 -39.47 29.06 23.08
N TYR A 43 -39.98 28.71 24.27
CA TYR A 43 -39.36 27.69 25.13
C TYR A 43 -39.25 26.34 24.43
N ILE A 44 -40.35 25.85 23.83
CA ILE A 44 -40.36 24.55 23.12
C ILE A 44 -39.40 24.58 21.92
N LEU A 45 -39.34 25.68 21.17
CA LEU A 45 -38.38 25.83 20.07
C LEU A 45 -36.93 25.79 20.55
N THR A 46 -36.62 26.39 21.71
CA THR A 46 -35.29 26.28 22.33
C THR A 46 -34.96 24.84 22.69
N VAL A 47 -35.91 24.09 23.27
CA VAL A 47 -35.73 22.67 23.60
C VAL A 47 -35.46 21.84 22.34
N ILE A 48 -36.25 22.05 21.28
CA ILE A 48 -36.06 21.40 19.97
C ILE A 48 -34.65 21.67 19.44
N LYS A 49 -34.24 22.94 19.42
CA LYS A 49 -32.91 23.34 18.94
C LYS A 49 -31.79 22.64 19.71
N HIS A 50 -31.88 22.59 21.04
CA HIS A 50 -30.88 21.91 21.87
C HIS A 50 -30.83 20.40 21.62
N LYS A 51 -32.00 19.75 21.48
CA LYS A 51 -32.07 18.33 21.17
C LYS A 51 -31.50 18.01 19.78
N CYS A 52 -31.81 18.83 18.76
CA CYS A 52 -31.20 18.71 17.43
C CYS A 52 -29.68 18.88 17.49
N LEU A 53 -29.17 19.88 18.23
CA LEU A 53 -27.72 20.09 18.38
C LEU A 53 -27.04 18.87 19.03
N ASN A 54 -27.61 18.35 20.12
CA ASN A 54 -27.09 17.17 20.80
C ASN A 54 -27.10 15.93 19.90
N TYR A 55 -28.16 15.75 19.11
CA TYR A 55 -28.24 14.67 18.12
C TYR A 55 -27.12 14.77 17.08
N LEU A 56 -26.96 15.94 16.47
CA LEU A 56 -25.94 16.18 15.43
C LEU A 56 -24.51 16.02 15.98
N GLN A 57 -24.25 16.46 17.22
CA GLN A 57 -22.95 16.26 17.87
C GLN A 57 -22.62 14.78 18.07
N ARG A 58 -23.60 13.98 18.52
CA ARG A 58 -23.43 12.53 18.68
C ARG A 58 -23.18 11.84 17.34
N LEU A 59 -23.90 12.26 16.29
CA LEU A 59 -23.72 11.73 14.95
C LEU A 59 -22.29 11.99 14.46
N ARG A 60 -21.81 13.22 14.59
CA ARG A 60 -20.44 13.61 14.23
C ARG A 60 -19.39 12.78 14.98
N THR A 61 -19.50 12.65 16.30
CA THR A 61 -18.53 11.86 17.08
C THR A 61 -18.52 10.39 16.65
N ARG A 62 -19.69 9.83 16.33
CA ARG A 62 -19.79 8.45 15.81
C ARG A 62 -19.08 8.31 14.47
N GLU A 63 -19.26 9.26 13.56
CA GLU A 63 -18.59 9.28 12.26
C GLU A 63 -17.08 9.38 12.40
N GLU A 64 -16.58 10.28 13.26
CA GLU A 64 -15.14 10.43 13.56
C GLU A 64 -14.52 9.14 14.10
N ILE A 65 -15.22 8.41 14.99
CA ILE A 65 -14.76 7.11 15.51
C ILE A 65 -14.73 6.05 14.40
N VAL A 66 -15.75 5.99 13.55
CA VAL A 66 -15.82 5.02 12.44
C VAL A 66 -14.70 5.28 11.43
N GLU A 67 -14.41 6.54 11.13
CA GLU A 67 -13.32 6.93 10.24
C GLU A 67 -11.95 6.55 10.83
N TYR A 68 -11.72 6.85 12.11
CA TYR A 68 -10.50 6.44 12.82
C TYR A 68 -10.27 4.92 12.78
N LEU A 69 -11.32 4.12 13.00
CA LEU A 69 -11.20 2.66 12.95
C LEU A 69 -10.87 2.15 11.55
N LYS A 70 -11.46 2.75 10.50
CA LYS A 70 -11.11 2.42 9.10
C LYS A 70 -9.65 2.75 8.80
N ASP A 71 -9.14 3.87 9.29
CA ASP A 71 -7.73 4.24 9.11
C ASP A 71 -6.78 3.23 9.77
N CYS A 72 -7.13 2.73 10.96
CA CYS A 72 -6.37 1.65 11.59
C CYS A 72 -6.38 0.35 10.77
N ASP A 73 -7.55 -0.07 10.27
CA ASP A 73 -7.67 -1.29 9.46
C ASP A 73 -6.89 -1.17 8.15
N THR A 74 -6.94 0.00 7.49
CA THR A 74 -6.16 0.23 6.28
C THR A 74 -4.65 0.24 6.54
N TRP A 75 -4.21 0.82 7.66
CA TRP A 75 -2.80 0.78 8.05
C TRP A 75 -2.30 -0.65 8.28
N GLU A 76 -3.08 -1.47 8.99
CA GLU A 76 -2.74 -2.88 9.23
C GLU A 76 -2.67 -3.68 7.93
N LEU A 77 -3.65 -3.49 7.02
CA LEU A 77 -3.67 -4.13 5.71
C LEU A 77 -2.43 -3.76 4.89
N ASN A 78 -2.09 -2.46 4.85
CA ASN A 78 -0.93 -1.96 4.12
C ASN A 78 0.39 -2.53 4.68
N LEU A 79 0.52 -2.65 6.01
CA LEU A 79 1.69 -3.25 6.65
C LEU A 79 1.84 -4.73 6.28
N ARG A 80 0.74 -5.48 6.25
CA ARG A 80 0.74 -6.89 5.83
C ARG A 80 1.16 -7.04 4.36
N ILE A 81 0.64 -6.19 3.48
CA ILE A 81 1.02 -6.17 2.05
C ILE A 81 2.52 -5.89 1.92
N ALA A 82 3.02 -4.82 2.54
CA ALA A 82 4.43 -4.44 2.46
C ALA A 82 5.37 -5.54 2.97
N THR A 83 4.96 -6.27 4.03
CA THR A 83 5.73 -7.40 4.57
C THR A 83 5.79 -8.56 3.59
N LEU A 84 4.66 -8.89 2.94
CA LEU A 84 4.60 -9.95 1.93
C LEU A 84 5.42 -9.60 0.68
N GLU A 85 5.38 -8.34 0.23
CA GLU A 85 6.19 -7.85 -0.88
C GLU A 85 7.70 -7.88 -0.57
N ALA A 86 8.08 -7.52 0.66
CA ALA A 86 9.47 -7.60 1.11
C ALA A 86 9.96 -9.06 1.19
N CYS A 87 9.08 -9.99 1.54
CA CYS A 87 9.35 -11.42 1.56
C CYS A 87 9.04 -12.12 0.22
N ASN A 88 9.05 -11.40 -0.91
CA ASN A 88 8.86 -12.00 -2.23
C ASN A 88 10.00 -12.99 -2.53
N PRO A 89 9.73 -14.32 -2.58
CA PRO A 89 10.76 -15.33 -2.77
C PRO A 89 11.47 -15.18 -4.12
N GLU A 90 10.80 -14.66 -5.15
CA GLU A 90 11.39 -14.45 -6.48
C GLU A 90 12.50 -13.41 -6.44
N LYS A 91 12.29 -12.30 -5.70
CA LYS A 91 13.27 -11.23 -5.55
C LYS A 91 14.45 -11.67 -4.68
N LEU A 92 14.15 -12.35 -3.58
CA LEU A 92 15.18 -12.88 -2.69
C LEU A 92 16.06 -13.92 -3.40
N PHE A 93 15.43 -14.79 -4.20
CA PHE A 93 16.12 -15.74 -5.06
C PHE A 93 16.94 -15.05 -6.16
N SER A 94 16.44 -13.96 -6.76
CA SER A 94 17.21 -13.21 -7.77
C SER A 94 18.44 -12.54 -7.18
N ASP A 95 18.35 -11.98 -5.98
CA ASP A 95 19.47 -11.31 -5.31
C ASP A 95 20.54 -12.32 -4.87
N GLU A 96 20.13 -13.48 -4.34
CA GLU A 96 21.04 -14.59 -4.03
C GLU A 96 21.74 -15.12 -5.28
N LEU A 97 21.00 -15.30 -6.38
CA LEU A 97 21.55 -15.75 -7.65
C LEU A 97 22.54 -14.74 -8.22
N GLN A 98 22.21 -13.45 -8.17
CA GLN A 98 23.11 -12.38 -8.62
C GLN A 98 24.39 -12.34 -7.77
N SER A 99 24.26 -12.46 -6.44
CA SER A 99 25.42 -12.54 -5.54
C SER A 99 26.34 -13.72 -5.89
N LEU A 100 25.76 -14.86 -6.26
CA LEU A 100 26.52 -16.04 -6.66
C LEU A 100 27.26 -15.82 -8.00
N VAL A 101 26.62 -15.15 -8.96
CA VAL A 101 27.25 -14.73 -10.22
C VAL A 101 28.44 -13.81 -9.95
N ASP A 102 28.24 -12.79 -9.11
CA ASP A 102 29.28 -11.80 -8.80
C ASP A 102 30.50 -12.47 -8.13
N LYS A 103 30.27 -13.31 -7.12
CA LYS A 103 31.33 -14.10 -6.46
C LYS A 103 32.06 -15.01 -7.44
N ALA A 104 31.36 -15.64 -8.36
CA ALA A 104 31.98 -16.49 -9.37
C ALA A 104 32.86 -15.68 -10.34
N LEU A 105 32.40 -14.50 -10.77
CA LEU A 105 33.19 -13.59 -11.61
C LEU A 105 34.43 -13.05 -10.89
N GLU A 106 34.36 -12.83 -9.58
CA GLU A 106 35.52 -12.41 -8.76
C GLU A 106 36.66 -13.44 -8.75
N THR A 107 36.37 -14.73 -8.94
CA THR A 107 37.41 -15.78 -9.04
C THR A 107 38.17 -15.76 -10.36
N LEU A 108 37.67 -15.05 -11.37
CA LEU A 108 38.31 -14.97 -12.67
C LEU A 108 39.48 -13.97 -12.67
N PRO A 109 40.52 -14.21 -13.47
CA PRO A 109 41.53 -13.20 -13.75
C PRO A 109 40.88 -11.93 -14.32
N GLU A 110 41.38 -10.77 -13.92
CA GLU A 110 40.81 -9.45 -14.23
C GLU A 110 40.46 -9.28 -15.72
N GLN A 111 41.37 -9.65 -16.62
CA GLN A 111 41.14 -9.58 -18.07
C GLN A 111 39.98 -10.46 -18.54
N THR A 112 39.81 -11.65 -17.95
CA THR A 112 38.69 -12.54 -18.31
C THR A 112 37.36 -11.96 -17.83
N ARG A 113 37.35 -11.37 -16.63
CA ARG A 113 36.19 -10.69 -16.07
C ARG A 113 35.80 -9.46 -16.88
N ASP A 114 36.76 -8.60 -17.23
CA ASP A 114 36.53 -7.40 -18.05
C ASP A 114 35.93 -7.76 -19.42
N ILE A 115 36.52 -8.75 -20.11
CA ILE A 115 36.01 -9.22 -21.41
C ILE A 115 34.56 -9.75 -21.28
N PHE A 116 34.27 -10.51 -20.22
CA PHE A 116 32.92 -11.00 -19.97
C PHE A 116 31.93 -9.86 -19.72
N VAL A 117 32.30 -8.88 -18.89
CA VAL A 117 31.45 -7.73 -18.56
C VAL A 117 31.14 -6.90 -19.82
N ARG A 118 32.15 -6.62 -20.64
CA ARG A 118 31.99 -5.92 -21.91
C ARG A 118 31.03 -6.62 -22.86
N SER A 119 31.12 -7.95 -22.94
CA SER A 119 30.25 -8.74 -23.80
C SER A 119 28.81 -8.79 -23.27
N ARG A 120 28.62 -9.04 -21.96
CA ARG A 120 27.30 -9.40 -21.42
C ARG A 120 26.52 -8.24 -20.80
N TYR A 121 27.19 -7.29 -20.18
CA TYR A 121 26.54 -6.12 -19.59
C TYR A 121 26.56 -4.93 -20.54
N ASN A 122 27.65 -4.77 -21.30
CA ASN A 122 27.79 -3.63 -22.21
C ASN A 122 27.39 -3.95 -23.67
N ASN A 123 26.96 -5.19 -23.95
CA ASN A 123 26.54 -5.66 -25.27
C ASN A 123 27.56 -5.42 -26.40
N GLN A 124 28.86 -5.34 -26.07
CA GLN A 124 29.90 -5.20 -27.09
C GLN A 124 30.10 -6.53 -27.82
N SER A 125 30.19 -6.48 -29.15
CA SER A 125 30.51 -7.63 -29.97
C SER A 125 31.95 -8.10 -29.73
N HIS A 126 32.22 -9.39 -29.97
CA HIS A 126 33.59 -9.91 -29.85
C HIS A 126 34.61 -9.16 -30.72
N LYS A 127 34.17 -8.63 -31.88
CA LYS A 127 35.00 -7.81 -32.76
C LYS A 127 35.35 -6.46 -32.12
N GLU A 128 34.38 -5.77 -31.54
CA GLU A 128 34.60 -4.49 -30.85
C GLU A 128 35.52 -4.66 -29.64
N ILE A 129 35.34 -5.73 -28.86
CA ILE A 129 36.20 -6.05 -27.72
C ILE A 129 37.63 -6.36 -28.19
N ALA A 130 37.77 -7.17 -29.24
CA ALA A 130 39.06 -7.52 -29.82
C ALA A 130 39.84 -6.28 -30.28
N VAL A 131 39.17 -5.35 -30.99
CA VAL A 131 39.75 -4.08 -31.42
C VAL A 131 40.11 -3.20 -30.21
N ALA A 132 39.21 -3.06 -29.23
CA ALA A 132 39.43 -2.20 -28.07
C ALA A 132 40.61 -2.67 -27.19
N LEU A 133 40.85 -3.98 -27.10
CA LEU A 133 41.91 -4.55 -26.26
C LEU A 133 43.17 -4.94 -27.05
N GLY A 134 43.18 -4.77 -28.39
CA GLY A 134 44.31 -5.15 -29.23
C GLY A 134 44.59 -6.66 -29.28
N ILE A 135 43.56 -7.49 -29.13
CA ILE A 135 43.65 -8.97 -29.13
C ILE A 135 42.85 -9.57 -30.28
N SER A 136 43.02 -10.87 -30.55
CA SER A 136 42.22 -11.55 -31.57
C SER A 136 40.80 -11.85 -31.08
N THR A 137 39.83 -11.94 -31.98
CA THR A 137 38.46 -12.40 -31.65
C THR A 137 38.45 -13.81 -31.05
N LYS A 138 39.37 -14.68 -31.47
CA LYS A 138 39.58 -16.01 -30.86
C LYS A 138 40.02 -15.92 -29.40
N THR A 139 40.84 -14.93 -29.06
CA THR A 139 41.26 -14.67 -27.67
C THR A 139 40.06 -14.21 -26.84
N VAL A 140 39.20 -13.34 -27.39
CA VAL A 140 37.94 -12.94 -26.73
C VAL A 140 37.05 -14.15 -26.48
N GLU A 141 36.81 -15.00 -27.49
CA GLU A 141 36.01 -16.22 -27.36
C GLU A 141 36.56 -17.18 -26.30
N PHE A 142 37.88 -17.31 -26.22
CA PHE A 142 38.55 -18.10 -25.18
C PHE A 142 38.21 -17.59 -23.77
N HIS A 143 38.31 -16.28 -23.54
CA HIS A 143 37.98 -15.67 -22.25
C HIS A 143 36.48 -15.80 -21.92
N ILE A 144 35.60 -15.60 -22.90
CA ILE A 144 34.15 -15.80 -22.72
C ILE A 144 33.84 -17.25 -22.34
N THR A 145 34.45 -18.22 -23.04
CA THR A 145 34.26 -19.64 -22.76
C THR A 145 34.78 -20.00 -21.35
N LYS A 146 35.91 -19.42 -20.95
CA LYS A 146 36.47 -19.60 -19.60
C LYS A 146 35.54 -19.07 -18.51
N ALA A 147 35.00 -17.87 -18.68
CA ALA A 147 34.03 -17.28 -17.75
C ALA A 147 32.76 -18.12 -17.64
N LEU A 148 32.19 -18.56 -18.77
CA LEU A 148 31.00 -19.42 -18.80
C LEU A 148 31.20 -20.77 -18.10
N LYS A 149 32.40 -21.35 -18.17
CA LYS A 149 32.71 -22.60 -17.43
C LYS A 149 32.66 -22.38 -15.92
N VAL A 150 33.24 -21.28 -15.42
CA VAL A 150 33.23 -20.95 -13.99
C VAL A 150 31.80 -20.70 -13.51
N LEU A 151 31.03 -19.90 -14.25
CA LEU A 151 29.63 -19.63 -13.94
C LEU A 151 28.78 -20.90 -13.93
N ARG A 152 28.98 -21.82 -14.89
CA ARG A 152 28.25 -23.09 -14.93
C ARG A 152 28.50 -23.96 -13.69
N VAL A 153 29.73 -23.96 -13.17
CA VAL A 153 30.07 -24.71 -11.95
C VAL A 153 29.46 -24.04 -10.72
N ALA A 154 29.54 -22.71 -10.62
CA ALA A 154 28.98 -21.96 -9.51
C ALA A 154 27.45 -22.09 -9.43
N LEU A 155 26.77 -22.10 -10.58
CA LEU A 155 25.31 -22.12 -10.69
C LEU A 155 24.72 -23.54 -10.88
N LYS A 156 25.52 -24.59 -10.69
CA LYS A 156 25.11 -25.98 -10.99
C LYS A 156 23.86 -26.43 -10.23
N ASP A 157 23.68 -25.96 -9.01
CA ASP A 157 22.56 -26.35 -8.13
C ASP A 157 21.26 -25.60 -8.50
N TYR A 158 21.38 -24.55 -9.31
CA TYR A 158 20.28 -23.75 -9.86
C TYR A 158 19.88 -24.20 -11.28
N PHE A 159 20.68 -25.06 -11.93
CA PHE A 159 20.42 -25.62 -13.26
C PHE A 159 19.23 -26.60 -13.36
N PRO A 160 18.88 -27.40 -12.32
CA PRO A 160 17.70 -28.26 -12.37
C PRO A 160 16.39 -27.49 -12.58
N LEU A 161 16.32 -26.21 -12.16
CA LEU A 161 15.18 -25.32 -12.41
C LEU A 161 15.05 -24.90 -13.88
N LEU A 162 16.16 -24.78 -14.62
CA LEU A 162 16.15 -24.45 -16.06
C LEU A 162 15.64 -25.60 -16.93
N ALA A 163 15.76 -26.86 -16.48
CA ALA A 163 15.18 -28.01 -17.18
C ALA A 163 13.63 -27.97 -17.23
N PHE A 164 12.99 -27.14 -16.38
CA PHE A 164 11.55 -26.92 -16.36
C PHE A 164 11.11 -25.63 -17.08
N LEU A 165 12.03 -24.83 -17.63
CA LEU A 165 11.72 -23.63 -18.42
C LEU A 165 12.08 -23.85 -19.89
N PRO A 166 11.15 -24.34 -20.74
CA PRO A 166 11.44 -24.82 -22.09
C PRO A 166 11.77 -23.73 -23.13
N LYS A 167 12.20 -22.52 -22.71
CA LYS A 167 12.37 -21.37 -23.61
C LYS A 167 13.68 -20.59 -23.51
N PHE A 168 14.67 -21.04 -22.73
CA PHE A 168 15.96 -20.32 -22.62
C PHE A 168 17.08 -20.83 -23.55
N PHE A 169 16.82 -21.85 -24.36
CA PHE A 169 17.75 -22.34 -25.38
C PHE A 169 17.06 -22.41 -26.75
N CYS A 170 16.84 -21.25 -27.38
CA CYS A 170 16.78 -21.12 -28.82
C CYS A 170 17.20 -19.70 -29.23
#